data_AF-A0A7Y7CP86-F1
#
_entry.id   AF-A0A7Y7CP86-F1
#
_cell.length_a   1.000
_cell.length_b   1.000
_cell.length_c   1.000
_cell.angle_alpha   90.00
_cell.angle_beta   90.00
_cell.angle_gamma   90.00
#
_symmetry.space_group_name_H-M   'P 1'
#
loop_
_entity.id
_entity.type
_entity.pdbx_description
1 polymer ?
#
loop_
_entity_poly.entity_id
_entity_poly.type
_entity_poly.pdbx_seq_one_letter_code
_entity_poly.pdbx_strand_id
1 'polypeptide(L)'
;MRQADDPVSECIVEGAELGFLGLALHNRRRNRVNGRVVRGAENQVTVKVSQSFGNCPKYIQKRIFAPSELQEKKSPVRAEIRSAFSAEDLHMIEQVDTFFIASIAARPGENAKRGVDVSHRGGKPGFVKATPDGRLIIPDFAGNNHFNTLGNIHETGKAGLLFLDFKTGDILQATGAATLLWPEESEWNYGGAERYLVFDVEQVVRRDSTFPLGWYYIDASPFIPDGGPWLKV
;
A
#
# COMPACT_ATOMS: atom_id res chain seq x y z
N MET A 1 4.84 -19.38 -5.60
CA MET A 1 3.97 -20.02 -6.61
C MET A 1 2.91 -18.99 -6.95
N ARG A 2 2.83 -18.55 -8.22
CA ARG A 2 1.83 -17.56 -8.66
C ARG A 2 0.43 -18.08 -8.32
N GLN A 3 -0.38 -17.30 -7.61
CA GLN A 3 -1.79 -17.63 -7.44
C GLN A 3 -2.51 -17.18 -8.71
N ALA A 4 -3.36 -18.05 -9.28
CA ALA A 4 -4.05 -17.80 -10.55
C ALA A 4 -4.87 -16.49 -10.52
N ASP A 5 -5.41 -16.14 -9.35
CA ASP A 5 -6.26 -14.97 -9.16
C ASP A 5 -5.51 -13.77 -8.53
N ASP A 6 -4.18 -13.81 -8.47
CA ASP A 6 -3.39 -12.65 -8.03
C ASP A 6 -3.16 -11.70 -9.21
N PRO A 7 -3.63 -10.43 -9.14
CA PRO A 7 -3.51 -9.49 -10.25
C PRO A 7 -2.05 -9.17 -10.61
N VAL A 8 -1.09 -9.43 -9.72
CA VAL A 8 0.34 -9.21 -9.99
C VAL A 8 0.95 -10.37 -10.80
N SER A 9 0.36 -11.58 -10.74
CA SER A 9 0.91 -12.79 -11.37
C SER A 9 1.15 -12.62 -12.87
N GLU A 10 0.23 -11.97 -13.59
CA GLU A 10 0.33 -11.76 -15.04
C GLU A 10 1.26 -10.59 -15.39
N CYS A 11 1.49 -9.66 -14.45
CA CYS A 11 2.35 -8.50 -14.68
C CYS A 11 3.86 -8.81 -14.55
N ILE A 12 4.23 -9.96 -13.97
CA ILE A 12 5.63 -10.35 -13.81
C ILE A 12 6.14 -11.04 -15.08
N VAL A 13 6.49 -10.20 -16.05
CA VAL A 13 7.06 -10.56 -17.35
C VAL A 13 8.45 -9.94 -17.54
N GLU A 14 9.24 -10.48 -18.46
CA GLU A 14 10.55 -9.93 -18.79
C GLU A 14 10.44 -8.45 -19.22
N GLY A 15 11.36 -7.62 -18.73
CA GLY A 15 11.36 -6.18 -18.97
C GLY A 15 10.47 -5.34 -18.04
N ALA A 16 9.58 -5.97 -17.27
CA ALA A 16 8.76 -5.26 -16.27
C ALA A 16 9.64 -4.65 -15.16
N GLU A 17 9.27 -3.46 -14.69
CA GLU A 17 9.85 -2.87 -13.49
C GLU A 17 9.07 -3.35 -12.27
N LEU A 18 9.77 -3.73 -11.20
CA LEU A 18 9.20 -4.20 -9.95
C LEU A 18 9.78 -3.43 -8.77
N GLY A 19 8.90 -3.00 -7.87
CA GLY A 19 9.23 -2.46 -6.56
C GLY A 19 8.99 -3.52 -5.49
N PHE A 20 9.94 -3.68 -4.59
CA PHE A 20 9.88 -4.60 -3.45
C PHE A 20 9.98 -3.81 -2.16
N LEU A 21 9.20 -4.26 -1.18
CA LEU A 21 9.22 -3.74 0.19
C LEU A 21 9.59 -4.87 1.14
N GLY A 22 10.82 -4.84 1.66
CA GLY A 22 11.22 -5.70 2.76
C GLY A 22 10.79 -5.06 4.08
N LEU A 23 10.00 -5.76 4.89
CA LEU A 23 9.51 -5.26 6.17
C LEU A 23 9.75 -6.27 7.29
N ALA A 24 10.40 -5.79 8.34
CA ALA A 24 10.53 -6.48 9.61
C ALA A 24 9.71 -5.71 10.66
N LEU A 25 8.43 -6.08 10.80
CA LEU A 25 7.48 -5.40 11.68
C LEU A 25 7.92 -5.46 13.16
N HIS A 26 8.56 -6.54 13.59
CA HIS A 26 8.97 -6.75 14.99
C HIS A 26 10.04 -5.77 15.48
N ASN A 27 10.81 -5.16 14.57
CA ASN A 27 11.84 -4.16 14.90
C ASN A 27 11.74 -2.89 14.04
N ARG A 28 10.60 -2.68 13.37
CA ARG A 28 10.28 -1.51 12.55
C ARG A 28 11.33 -1.21 11.46
N ARG A 29 11.97 -2.24 10.88
CA ARG A 29 12.90 -2.02 9.77
C ARG A 29 12.19 -2.16 8.44
N ARG A 30 12.52 -1.27 7.50
CA ARG A 30 12.10 -1.42 6.11
C ARG A 30 13.24 -1.13 5.15
N ASN A 31 13.27 -1.93 4.08
CA ASN A 31 14.13 -1.71 2.93
C ASN A 31 13.27 -1.65 1.67
N ARG A 32 13.66 -0.82 0.71
CA ARG A 32 13.08 -0.79 -0.62
C ARG A 32 14.09 -1.30 -1.62
N VAL A 33 13.62 -2.11 -2.56
CA VAL A 33 14.42 -2.57 -3.69
C VAL A 33 13.60 -2.35 -4.95
N ASN A 34 14.18 -1.68 -5.93
CA ASN A 34 13.58 -1.52 -7.25
C ASN A 34 14.47 -2.23 -8.27
N GLY A 35 13.86 -2.80 -9.30
CA GLY A 35 14.63 -3.46 -10.35
C GLY A 35 13.76 -3.91 -11.52
N ARG A 36 14.44 -4.43 -12.53
CA ARG A 36 13.82 -4.92 -13.76
C ARG A 36 13.84 -6.43 -13.80
N VAL A 37 12.72 -7.04 -14.15
CA VAL A 37 12.64 -8.49 -14.42
C VAL A 37 13.51 -8.81 -15.63
N VAL A 38 14.52 -9.65 -15.45
CA VAL A 38 15.37 -10.18 -16.53
C VAL A 38 14.95 -11.59 -16.95
N ARG A 39 14.16 -12.27 -16.11
CA ARG A 39 13.57 -13.56 -16.44
C ARG A 39 12.33 -13.79 -15.58
N GLY A 40 11.18 -13.95 -16.21
CA GLY A 40 9.96 -14.46 -15.57
C GLY A 40 9.78 -15.94 -15.89
N ALA A 41 9.63 -16.79 -14.88
CA ALA A 41 9.20 -18.18 -15.00
C ALA A 41 8.00 -18.42 -14.07
N GLU A 42 7.33 -19.57 -14.20
CA GLU A 42 6.15 -19.91 -13.38
C GLU A 42 6.44 -19.87 -11.86
N ASN A 43 7.61 -20.37 -11.45
CA ASN A 43 7.99 -20.47 -10.04
C ASN A 43 9.24 -19.66 -9.65
N GLN A 44 9.83 -18.92 -10.58
CA GLN A 44 11.03 -18.14 -10.33
C GLN A 44 10.96 -16.81 -11.07
N VAL A 45 11.40 -15.75 -10.43
CA VAL A 45 11.56 -14.44 -11.03
C VAL A 45 12.97 -13.98 -10.75
N THR A 46 13.71 -13.62 -11.80
CA THR A 46 15.04 -13.01 -11.66
C THR A 46 14.92 -11.53 -11.92
N VAL A 47 15.37 -10.71 -10.97
CA VAL A 47 15.31 -9.25 -11.07
C VAL A 47 16.71 -8.67 -11.00
N LYS A 48 17.07 -7.85 -11.99
CA LYS A 48 18.25 -7.01 -11.93
C LYS A 48 17.94 -5.78 -11.09
N VAL A 49 18.48 -5.76 -9.88
CA VAL A 49 18.33 -4.65 -8.94
C VAL A 49 18.95 -3.38 -9.51
N SER A 50 18.17 -2.30 -9.50
CA SER A 50 18.62 -0.96 -9.91
C SER A 50 18.84 -0.04 -8.71
N GLN A 51 18.05 -0.22 -7.63
CA GLN A 51 18.16 0.55 -6.39
C GLN A 51 17.86 -0.36 -5.21
N SER A 52 18.59 -0.17 -4.10
CA SER A 52 18.32 -0.82 -2.81
C SER A 52 18.73 0.11 -1.69
N PHE A 53 17.81 0.43 -0.78
CA PHE A 53 18.10 1.33 0.34
C PHE A 53 17.19 1.07 1.54
N GLY A 54 17.73 1.30 2.74
CA GLY A 54 16.94 1.37 3.96
C GLY A 54 16.09 2.65 3.98
N ASN A 55 14.88 2.56 4.51
CA ASN A 55 14.00 3.72 4.63
C ASN A 55 13.61 3.93 6.11
N CYS A 56 13.23 5.17 6.44
CA CYS A 56 12.88 5.64 7.78
C CYS A 56 11.89 4.68 8.45
N PRO A 57 12.01 4.31 9.74
CA PRO A 57 11.12 3.35 10.41
C PRO A 57 9.76 3.94 10.85
N LYS A 58 9.55 5.26 10.66
CA LYS A 58 8.36 5.97 11.12
C LYS A 58 7.06 5.29 10.69
N TYR A 59 6.08 5.33 11.58
CA TYR A 59 4.71 4.87 11.38
C TYR A 59 4.54 3.35 11.24
N ILE A 60 5.62 2.55 11.34
CA ILE A 60 5.50 1.08 11.32
C ILE A 60 4.96 0.59 12.67
N GLN A 61 3.75 0.08 12.67
CA GLN A 61 3.12 -0.56 13.82
C GLN A 61 3.85 -1.87 14.13
N LYS A 62 4.25 -2.08 15.39
CA LYS A 62 5.09 -3.23 15.74
C LYS A 62 4.21 -4.47 15.83
N ARG A 63 4.64 -5.53 15.15
CA ARG A 63 3.98 -6.83 15.15
C ARG A 63 5.00 -7.97 15.23
N ILE A 64 4.64 -9.05 15.89
CA ILE A 64 5.46 -10.27 15.93
C ILE A 64 4.76 -11.35 15.12
N PHE A 65 5.53 -12.05 14.28
CA PHE A 65 5.02 -13.16 13.49
C PHE A 65 4.53 -14.27 14.42
N ALA A 66 3.33 -14.77 14.15
CA ALA A 66 2.66 -15.78 14.95
C ALA A 66 2.44 -17.05 14.11
N PRO A 67 3.39 -18.01 14.12
CA PRO A 67 3.23 -19.27 13.39
C PRO A 67 2.02 -20.10 13.84
N SER A 68 1.58 -19.94 15.09
CA SER A 68 0.36 -20.58 15.62
C SER A 68 -0.92 -19.97 15.05
N GLU A 69 -0.85 -18.79 14.44
CA GLU A 69 -1.95 -18.14 13.72
C GLU A 69 -1.75 -18.22 12.20
N LEU A 70 -1.01 -19.22 11.72
CA LEU A 70 -1.08 -19.57 10.31
C LEU A 70 -2.55 -19.82 9.99
N GLN A 71 -3.09 -18.94 9.16
CA GLN A 71 -4.48 -19.04 8.80
C GLN A 71 -4.64 -20.25 7.89
N GLU A 72 -5.61 -21.10 8.21
CA GLU A 72 -6.03 -22.14 7.29
C GLU A 72 -6.42 -21.45 6.00
N LYS A 73 -5.63 -21.67 4.94
CA LYS A 73 -6.01 -21.27 3.60
C LYS A 73 -7.33 -21.95 3.30
N LYS A 74 -8.42 -21.18 3.30
CA LYS A 74 -9.67 -21.67 2.75
C LYS A 74 -9.42 -21.89 1.26
N SER A 75 -9.55 -23.15 0.82
CA SER A 75 -9.48 -23.57 -0.59
C SER A 75 -10.24 -22.60 -1.49
N PRO A 76 -9.76 -22.40 -2.73
CA PRO A 76 -9.53 -21.07 -3.30
C PRO A 76 -10.75 -20.17 -3.21
N VAL A 77 -10.61 -19.07 -2.47
CA VAL A 77 -11.53 -17.94 -2.57
C VAL A 77 -11.24 -17.26 -3.92
N ARG A 78 -12.19 -17.36 -4.84
CA ARG A 78 -12.13 -16.66 -6.13
C ARG A 78 -12.02 -15.17 -5.87
N ALA A 79 -11.09 -14.50 -6.54
CA ALA A 79 -10.99 -13.05 -6.42
C ALA A 79 -12.29 -12.37 -6.87
N GLU A 80 -12.81 -11.47 -6.05
CA GLU A 80 -13.92 -10.61 -6.43
C GLU A 80 -13.37 -9.33 -7.05
N ILE A 81 -13.74 -9.07 -8.30
CA ILE A 81 -13.28 -7.91 -9.06
C ILE A 81 -14.44 -6.94 -9.26
N ARG A 82 -14.26 -5.69 -8.84
CA ARG A 82 -15.25 -4.62 -8.91
C ARG A 82 -14.62 -3.32 -9.40
N SER A 83 -15.42 -2.35 -9.83
CA SER A 83 -14.95 -1.00 -10.20
C SER A 83 -15.11 0.04 -9.09
N ALA A 84 -15.63 -0.36 -7.93
CA ALA A 84 -15.87 0.49 -6.79
C ALA A 84 -15.74 -0.32 -5.48
N PHE A 85 -15.46 0.38 -4.38
CA PHE A 85 -15.48 -0.22 -3.05
C PHE A 85 -16.92 -0.57 -2.64
N SER A 86 -17.09 -1.75 -2.03
CA SER A 86 -18.31 -2.08 -1.30
C SER A 86 -18.31 -1.42 0.10
N ALA A 87 -19.46 -1.41 0.77
CA ALA A 87 -19.54 -0.92 2.15
C ALA A 87 -18.64 -1.70 3.11
N GLU A 88 -18.45 -3.00 2.87
CA GLU A 88 -17.57 -3.86 3.67
C GLU A 88 -16.10 -3.52 3.41
N ASP A 89 -15.72 -3.24 2.17
CA ASP A 89 -14.36 -2.81 1.81
C ASP A 89 -14.01 -1.50 2.51
N LEU A 90 -14.92 -0.51 2.48
CA LEU A 90 -14.73 0.78 3.16
C LEU A 90 -14.65 0.59 4.68
N HIS A 91 -15.50 -0.27 5.26
CA HIS A 91 -15.43 -0.59 6.67
C HIS A 91 -14.08 -1.20 7.06
N MET A 92 -13.56 -2.15 6.28
CA MET A 92 -12.24 -2.73 6.48
C MET A 92 -11.15 -1.66 6.43
N ILE A 93 -11.17 -0.80 5.40
CA ILE A 93 -10.19 0.28 5.22
C ILE A 93 -10.16 1.23 6.42
N GLU A 94 -11.32 1.61 6.96
CA GLU A 94 -11.38 2.50 8.12
C GLU A 94 -10.85 1.84 9.40
N GLN A 95 -10.80 0.52 9.50
CA GLN A 95 -10.25 -0.19 10.66
C GLN A 95 -8.73 -0.45 10.56
N VAL A 96 -8.11 -0.29 9.39
CA VAL A 96 -6.68 -0.58 9.26
C VAL A 96 -5.82 0.48 9.96
N ASP A 97 -4.73 0.04 10.58
CA ASP A 97 -3.67 0.92 11.08
C ASP A 97 -2.46 0.97 10.13
N THR A 98 -2.50 0.18 9.06
CA THR A 98 -1.42 -0.08 8.12
C THR A 98 -1.99 -0.40 6.74
N PHE A 99 -1.44 0.21 5.70
CA PHE A 99 -1.67 -0.21 4.31
C PHE A 99 -0.40 -0.01 3.48
N PHE A 100 -0.41 -0.50 2.25
CA PHE A 100 0.69 -0.36 1.31
C PHE A 100 0.26 0.39 0.07
N ILE A 101 1.17 1.19 -0.48
CA ILE A 101 0.95 1.98 -1.68
C ILE A 101 2.07 1.71 -2.68
N ALA A 102 1.68 1.40 -3.91
CA ALA A 102 2.54 1.35 -5.08
C ALA A 102 2.26 2.56 -5.96
N SER A 103 3.29 3.09 -6.60
CA SER A 103 3.15 4.15 -7.59
C SER A 103 4.20 4.00 -8.69
N ILE A 104 3.98 4.69 -9.80
CA ILE A 104 4.85 4.62 -10.97
C ILE A 104 5.02 6.01 -11.58
N ALA A 105 6.23 6.35 -12.01
CA ALA A 105 6.46 7.47 -12.93
C ALA A 105 6.87 6.93 -14.30
N ALA A 106 6.32 7.52 -15.36
CA ALA A 106 6.90 7.46 -16.70
C ALA A 106 7.80 8.68 -16.88
N ARG A 107 9.08 8.49 -17.14
CA ARG A 107 9.95 9.61 -17.49
C ARG A 107 9.83 9.87 -19.01
N PRO A 108 9.76 11.13 -19.48
CA PRO A 108 9.84 11.42 -20.91
C PRO A 108 11.25 11.16 -21.48
N GLY A 109 11.33 10.55 -22.67
CA GLY A 109 12.57 10.28 -23.42
C GLY A 109 12.92 8.79 -23.62
N GLU A 110 13.56 8.44 -24.74
CA GLU A 110 14.02 7.08 -25.02
C GLU A 110 15.09 6.66 -23.98
N ASN A 111 14.84 5.56 -23.28
CA ASN A 111 15.59 5.02 -22.12
C ASN A 111 15.22 5.55 -20.73
N ALA A 112 14.16 6.36 -20.62
CA ALA A 112 13.82 6.95 -19.34
C ALA A 112 13.18 5.89 -18.41
N LYS A 113 13.96 5.43 -17.43
CA LYS A 113 13.60 4.43 -16.42
C LYS A 113 12.21 4.75 -15.83
N ARG A 114 11.27 3.79 -15.88
CA ARG A 114 10.03 3.91 -15.12
C ARG A 114 10.37 3.79 -13.63
N GLY A 115 10.06 4.83 -12.86
CA GLY A 115 10.30 4.82 -11.42
C GLY A 115 9.14 4.11 -10.74
N VAL A 116 9.20 2.79 -10.57
CA VAL A 116 8.24 2.10 -9.69
C VAL A 116 8.67 2.28 -8.24
N ASP A 117 7.70 2.45 -7.35
CA ASP A 117 7.94 2.54 -5.91
C ASP A 117 6.85 1.79 -5.16
N VAL A 118 7.21 1.27 -3.98
CA VAL A 118 6.28 0.67 -3.03
C VAL A 118 6.61 1.14 -1.63
N SER A 119 5.58 1.49 -0.86
CA SER A 119 5.70 1.99 0.50
C SER A 119 4.68 1.37 1.43
N HIS A 120 5.06 1.26 2.69
CA HIS A 120 4.14 1.11 3.81
C HIS A 120 3.67 2.49 4.28
N ARG A 121 2.42 2.60 4.68
CA ARG A 121 1.79 3.74 5.36
C ARG A 121 1.13 3.23 6.64
N GLY A 122 1.23 3.99 7.72
CA GLY A 122 0.66 3.60 9.00
C GLY A 122 0.12 4.80 9.76
N GLY A 123 -0.92 4.56 10.55
CA GLY A 123 -1.68 5.56 11.29
C GLY A 123 -2.46 4.91 12.42
N LYS A 124 -3.27 5.68 13.16
CA LYS A 124 -4.29 5.11 14.04
C LYS A 124 -5.42 4.52 13.17
N PRO A 125 -6.11 3.45 13.59
CA PRO A 125 -7.37 3.07 12.93
C PRO A 125 -8.27 4.30 12.72
N GLY A 126 -8.82 4.44 11.51
CA GLY A 126 -9.59 5.60 11.06
C GLY A 126 -8.75 6.69 10.39
N PHE A 127 -7.43 6.54 10.28
CA PHE A 127 -6.59 7.54 9.58
C PHE A 127 -6.76 7.53 8.06
N VAL A 128 -7.39 6.50 7.48
CA VAL A 128 -7.87 6.52 6.10
C VAL A 128 -9.36 6.81 6.16
N LYS A 129 -9.81 7.90 5.54
CA LYS A 129 -11.21 8.31 5.55
C LYS A 129 -11.86 8.00 4.22
N ALA A 130 -13.02 7.35 4.25
CA ALA A 130 -13.88 7.23 3.09
C ALA A 130 -14.82 8.44 2.98
N THR A 131 -14.98 9.00 1.79
CA THR A 131 -16.01 9.99 1.50
C THR A 131 -17.31 9.30 1.06
N PRO A 132 -18.48 9.96 1.10
CA PRO A 132 -19.75 9.35 0.70
C PRO A 132 -19.79 8.83 -0.74
N ASP A 133 -19.00 9.42 -1.63
CA ASP A 133 -18.81 9.02 -3.03
C ASP A 133 -17.75 7.92 -3.22
N GLY A 134 -17.17 7.39 -2.13
CA GLY A 134 -16.26 6.24 -2.16
C GLY A 134 -14.80 6.58 -2.45
N ARG A 135 -14.40 7.86 -2.39
CA ARG A 135 -12.98 8.27 -2.46
C ARG A 135 -12.32 8.05 -1.11
N LEU A 136 -11.01 7.78 -1.13
CA LEU A 136 -10.21 7.69 0.08
C LEU A 136 -9.38 8.95 0.27
N ILE A 137 -9.42 9.51 1.47
CA ILE A 137 -8.58 10.63 1.91
C ILE A 137 -7.57 10.09 2.91
N ILE A 138 -6.30 10.29 2.62
CA ILE A 138 -5.19 9.72 3.38
C ILE A 138 -4.23 10.86 3.75
N PRO A 139 -3.95 11.09 5.04
CA PRO A 139 -2.98 12.09 5.45
C PRO A 139 -1.56 11.58 5.17
N ASP A 140 -0.73 12.45 4.60
CA ASP A 140 0.72 12.23 4.49
C ASP A 140 1.42 12.93 5.64
N PHE A 141 2.14 12.15 6.45
CA PHE A 141 2.87 12.64 7.61
C PHE A 141 4.35 12.89 7.28
N ALA A 142 5.00 13.76 8.06
CA ALA A 142 6.41 14.10 7.93
C ALA A 142 7.32 12.87 7.77
N GLY A 143 7.88 12.71 6.57
CA GLY A 143 8.66 11.55 6.16
C GLY A 143 10.17 11.81 6.13
N ASN A 144 10.82 11.20 5.14
CA ASN A 144 12.21 11.46 4.76
C ASN A 144 12.34 12.44 3.58
N ASN A 145 11.22 12.98 3.10
CA ASN A 145 11.16 13.95 1.99
C ASN A 145 11.84 13.47 0.69
N HIS A 146 11.89 12.15 0.45
CA HIS A 146 12.40 11.62 -0.83
C HIS A 146 11.38 11.72 -1.97
N PHE A 147 10.09 11.93 -1.66
CA PHE A 147 9.00 12.02 -2.63
C PHE A 147 8.92 10.86 -3.66
N ASN A 148 9.50 9.69 -3.39
CA ASN A 148 9.41 8.54 -4.32
C ASN A 148 7.96 8.19 -4.67
N THR A 149 7.10 8.05 -3.65
CA THR A 149 5.70 7.71 -3.87
C THR A 149 4.90 8.91 -4.41
N LEU A 150 5.04 10.07 -3.76
CA LEU A 150 4.22 11.25 -4.02
C LEU A 150 4.63 11.98 -5.30
N GLY A 151 5.92 12.03 -5.62
CA GLY A 151 6.42 12.54 -6.88
C GLY A 151 5.93 11.69 -8.06
N ASN A 152 5.96 10.36 -7.94
CA ASN A 152 5.35 9.49 -8.95
C ASN A 152 3.86 9.77 -9.16
N ILE A 153 3.12 10.01 -8.07
CA ILE A 153 1.68 10.34 -8.12
C ILE A 153 1.48 11.73 -8.74
N HIS A 154 2.29 12.72 -8.39
CA HIS A 154 2.23 14.05 -9.00
C HIS A 154 2.45 13.99 -10.52
N GLU A 155 3.37 13.15 -10.99
CA GLU A 155 3.70 13.01 -12.41
C GLU A 155 2.66 12.22 -13.22
N THR A 156 2.02 11.20 -12.62
CA THR A 156 1.19 10.26 -13.39
C THR A 156 -0.27 10.19 -12.96
N GLY A 157 -0.59 10.70 -11.78
CA GLY A 157 -1.90 10.57 -11.15
C GLY A 157 -2.28 9.12 -10.83
N LYS A 158 -1.33 8.18 -10.73
CA LYS A 158 -1.63 6.74 -10.57
C LYS A 158 -1.10 6.17 -9.27
N ALA A 159 -1.93 5.37 -8.59
CA ALA A 159 -1.52 4.58 -7.45
C ALA A 159 -2.22 3.20 -7.42
N GLY A 160 -1.57 2.26 -6.75
CA GLY A 160 -2.17 1.01 -6.29
C GLY A 160 -2.10 0.94 -4.77
N LEU A 161 -3.19 0.58 -4.12
CA LEU A 161 -3.28 0.38 -2.67
C LEU A 161 -3.46 -1.11 -2.35
N LEU A 162 -2.88 -1.54 -1.24
CA LEU A 162 -3.13 -2.86 -0.66
C LEU A 162 -3.44 -2.69 0.82
N PHE A 163 -4.62 -3.15 1.21
CA PHE A 163 -5.05 -3.30 2.58
C PHE A 163 -5.02 -4.78 2.96
N LEU A 164 -4.58 -5.06 4.18
CA LEU A 164 -4.48 -6.40 4.73
C LEU A 164 -5.12 -6.39 6.11
N ASP A 165 -6.09 -7.28 6.34
CA ASP A 165 -6.54 -7.60 7.68
C ASP A 165 -5.56 -8.63 8.28
N PHE A 166 -4.78 -8.21 9.27
CA PHE A 166 -3.79 -9.06 9.93
C PHE A 166 -4.41 -10.23 10.73
N LYS A 167 -5.71 -10.15 11.05
CA LYS A 167 -6.45 -11.14 11.84
C LYS A 167 -7.17 -12.15 10.96
N THR A 168 -7.79 -11.71 9.87
CA THR A 168 -8.58 -12.59 8.96
C THR A 168 -7.85 -12.98 7.69
N GLY A 169 -6.72 -12.30 7.37
CA GLY A 169 -5.89 -12.55 6.19
C GLY A 169 -6.57 -12.15 4.89
N ASP A 170 -7.61 -11.34 4.99
CA ASP A 170 -8.29 -10.75 3.85
C ASP A 170 -7.37 -9.71 3.20
N ILE A 171 -7.24 -9.81 1.88
CA ILE A 171 -6.47 -8.88 1.07
C ILE A 171 -7.44 -8.09 0.20
N LEU A 172 -7.36 -6.76 0.29
CA LEU A 172 -8.06 -5.84 -0.58
C LEU A 172 -7.04 -5.03 -1.37
N GLN A 173 -7.00 -5.23 -2.68
CA GLN A 173 -6.18 -4.44 -3.60
C GLN A 173 -7.06 -3.46 -4.36
N ALA A 174 -6.58 -2.24 -4.55
CA ALA A 174 -7.27 -1.23 -5.32
C ALA A 174 -6.28 -0.51 -6.25
N THR A 175 -6.67 -0.25 -7.48
CA THR A 175 -5.92 0.61 -8.42
C THR A 175 -6.80 1.73 -8.90
N GLY A 176 -6.22 2.89 -9.12
CA GLY A 176 -6.96 4.03 -9.66
C GLY A 176 -6.16 5.31 -9.68
N ALA A 177 -6.89 6.41 -9.75
CA ALA A 177 -6.34 7.74 -9.80
C ALA A 177 -5.99 8.25 -8.40
N ALA A 178 -4.93 9.03 -8.33
CA ALA A 178 -4.38 9.57 -7.10
C ALA A 178 -3.95 11.02 -7.30
N THR A 179 -4.36 11.90 -6.40
CA THR A 179 -3.98 13.32 -6.42
C THR A 179 -3.49 13.78 -5.06
N LEU A 180 -2.64 14.79 -5.06
CA LEU A 180 -2.15 15.43 -3.83
C LEU A 180 -2.92 16.72 -3.63
N LEU A 181 -3.50 16.89 -2.45
CA LEU A 181 -4.11 18.14 -2.01
C LEU A 181 -3.27 18.75 -0.90
N TRP A 182 -2.97 20.04 -1.03
CA TRP A 182 -2.31 20.78 0.03
C TRP A 182 -3.29 21.13 1.15
N PRO A 183 -2.83 21.29 2.40
CA PRO A 183 -3.72 21.58 3.53
C PRO A 183 -4.62 22.80 3.32
N GLU A 184 -4.15 23.81 2.59
CA GLU A 184 -4.88 25.04 2.29
C GLU A 184 -6.02 24.83 1.29
N GLU A 185 -5.98 23.74 0.52
CA GLU A 185 -6.97 23.35 -0.49
C GLU A 185 -7.95 22.29 0.05
N SER A 186 -7.69 21.75 1.24
CA SER A 186 -8.42 20.63 1.83
C SER A 186 -9.53 21.10 2.76
N GLU A 187 -10.74 20.56 2.57
CA GLU A 187 -11.83 20.69 3.55
C GLU A 187 -11.66 19.77 4.77
N TRP A 188 -10.61 18.94 4.76
CA TRP A 188 -10.28 18.00 5.83
C TRP A 188 -9.05 18.42 6.60
N ASN A 189 -9.11 18.24 7.92
CA ASN A 189 -7.97 18.40 8.81
C ASN A 189 -7.73 17.13 9.61
N TYR A 190 -6.51 16.60 9.54
CA TYR A 190 -6.01 15.51 10.37
C TYR A 190 -4.70 15.93 11.05
N GLY A 191 -4.64 15.80 12.37
CA GLY A 191 -3.48 16.24 13.15
C GLY A 191 -2.17 15.59 12.69
N GLY A 192 -1.20 16.43 12.30
CA GLY A 192 0.11 16.00 11.81
C GLY A 192 0.21 15.73 10.31
N ALA A 193 -0.87 15.91 9.55
CA ALA A 193 -0.84 15.85 8.08
C ALA A 193 -0.11 17.07 7.49
N GLU A 194 0.84 16.84 6.59
CA GLU A 194 1.50 17.90 5.79
C GLU A 194 0.78 18.13 4.45
N ARG A 195 0.00 17.15 4.00
CA ARG A 195 -0.81 17.13 2.77
C ARG A 195 -1.72 15.91 2.80
N TYR A 196 -2.61 15.82 1.82
CA TYR A 196 -3.54 14.71 1.68
C TYR A 196 -3.35 14.04 0.32
N LEU A 197 -3.39 12.71 0.33
CA LEU A 197 -3.57 11.91 -0.85
C LEU A 197 -5.07 11.62 -1.00
N VAL A 198 -5.65 12.01 -2.13
CA VAL A 198 -7.00 11.64 -2.53
C VAL A 198 -6.91 10.52 -3.54
N PHE A 199 -7.64 9.44 -3.32
CA PHE A 199 -7.63 8.26 -4.16
C PHE A 199 -9.04 7.93 -4.68
N ASP A 200 -9.15 7.90 -6.00
CA ASP A 200 -10.34 7.53 -6.75
C ASP A 200 -10.14 6.13 -7.31
N VAL A 201 -10.96 5.19 -6.85
CA VAL A 201 -10.82 3.78 -7.24
C VAL A 201 -11.36 3.53 -8.65
N GLU A 202 -10.60 2.77 -9.45
CA GLU A 202 -11.01 2.31 -10.78
C GLU A 202 -11.26 0.80 -10.80
N GLN A 203 -10.47 0.05 -10.02
CA GLN A 203 -10.62 -1.38 -9.86
C GLN A 203 -10.29 -1.80 -8.43
N VAL A 204 -11.08 -2.74 -7.91
CA VAL A 204 -10.90 -3.42 -6.64
C VAL A 204 -10.75 -4.91 -6.93
N VAL A 205 -9.81 -5.55 -6.26
CA VAL A 205 -9.64 -7.02 -6.23
C VAL A 205 -9.61 -7.46 -4.77
N ARG A 206 -10.65 -8.16 -4.33
CA ARG A 206 -10.76 -8.69 -2.96
C ARG A 206 -10.52 -10.19 -2.94
N ARG A 207 -9.72 -10.64 -1.96
CA ARG A 207 -9.35 -12.04 -1.74
C ARG A 207 -9.37 -12.36 -0.25
N ASP A 208 -10.45 -12.97 0.21
CA ASP A 208 -10.65 -13.27 1.63
C ASP A 208 -9.81 -14.47 2.10
N SER A 209 -9.25 -14.38 3.31
CA SER A 209 -8.51 -15.45 3.99
C SER A 209 -7.39 -16.08 3.13
N THR A 210 -6.75 -15.27 2.27
CA THR A 210 -5.73 -15.75 1.33
C THR A 210 -4.31 -15.49 1.80
N PHE A 211 -4.11 -14.54 2.71
CA PHE A 211 -2.79 -14.25 3.24
C PHE A 211 -2.40 -15.28 4.33
N PRO A 212 -1.33 -16.07 4.12
CA PRO A 212 -1.10 -17.27 4.93
C PRO A 212 -0.40 -17.00 6.26
N LEU A 213 -0.12 -15.73 6.59
CA LEU A 213 0.71 -15.36 7.72
C LEU A 213 -0.15 -14.63 8.76
N GLY A 214 0.04 -14.98 10.04
CA GLY A 214 -0.59 -14.30 11.18
C GLY A 214 0.41 -13.46 11.98
N TRP A 215 -0.10 -12.43 12.65
CA TRP A 215 0.70 -11.54 13.48
C TRP A 215 -0.03 -11.07 14.74
N TYR A 216 0.71 -11.01 15.84
CA TYR A 216 0.26 -10.30 17.04
C TYR A 216 0.66 -8.84 16.99
N TYR A 217 -0.31 -7.96 17.21
CA TYR A 217 -0.06 -6.54 17.50
C TYR A 217 0.65 -6.40 18.84
N ILE A 218 1.70 -5.57 18.88
CA ILE A 218 2.47 -5.33 20.11
C ILE A 218 2.29 -3.89 20.59
N ASP A 219 2.69 -2.90 19.77
CA ASP A 219 2.62 -1.49 20.15
C ASP A 219 2.63 -0.55 18.94
N ALA A 220 1.99 0.61 19.14
CA ALA A 220 1.91 1.64 18.14
C ALA A 220 3.29 2.23 17.86
N SER A 221 3.54 2.66 16.61
CA SER A 221 4.76 3.45 16.33
C SER A 221 4.77 4.73 17.20
N PRO A 222 5.90 5.08 17.85
CA PRO A 222 5.99 6.31 18.66
C PRO A 222 5.92 7.59 17.81
N PHE A 223 5.99 7.44 16.48
CA PHE A 223 5.87 8.54 15.53
C PHE A 223 4.45 8.75 15.02
N ILE A 224 3.48 7.89 15.37
CA ILE A 224 2.09 8.12 14.97
C ILE A 224 1.66 9.45 15.58
N PRO A 225 1.23 10.44 14.77
CA PRO A 225 0.78 11.71 15.32
C PRO A 225 -0.34 11.48 16.32
N ASP A 226 -0.46 12.37 17.31
CA ASP A 226 -1.55 12.29 18.29
C ASP A 226 -2.93 12.35 17.63
N GLY A 227 -3.01 12.78 16.36
CA GLY A 227 -4.08 12.43 15.42
C GLY A 227 -5.46 12.63 16.02
N GLY A 228 -5.95 13.85 15.99
CA GLY A 228 -7.34 14.15 16.33
C GLY A 228 -8.30 13.47 15.33
N PRO A 229 -9.60 13.37 15.67
CA PRO A 229 -10.59 12.93 14.69
C PRO A 229 -10.51 13.80 13.44
N TRP A 230 -10.86 13.24 12.28
CA TRP A 230 -11.00 14.03 11.06
C TRP A 230 -11.96 15.19 11.28
N LEU A 231 -11.45 16.41 11.27
CA LEU A 231 -12.27 17.61 11.37
C LEU A 231 -12.63 18.06 9.97
N LYS A 232 -13.90 18.43 9.77
CA LYS A 232 -14.30 19.21 8.61
C LYS A 232 -14.02 20.67 8.92
N VAL A 233 -13.25 21.34 8.08
CA VAL A 233 -12.93 22.77 8.21
C VAL A 233 -14.08 23.62 7.67
#